data_AF-A0A6J4H3M4-F1
#
_entry.id   AF-A0A6J4H3M4-F1
#
_cell.length_a   1.000
_cell.length_b   1.000
_cell.length_c   1.000
_cell.angle_alpha   90.00
_cell.angle_beta   90.00
_cell.angle_gamma   90.00
#
_symmetry.space_group_name_H-M   'P 1'
#
loop_
_entity.id
_entity.type
_entity.pdbx_description
1 polymer ?
#
loop_
_entity_poly.entity_id
_entity_poly.type
_entity_poly.pdbx_seq_one_letter_code
_entity_poly.pdbx_strand_id
1 'polypeptide(L)' 'MDARNIRIGETGLDELIQWLRQTGQPQTLEALTERYLQILRGLVRVEEGS' A
#
# COMPACT_ATOMS: atom_id res chain seq x y z
N MET A 1 0.93 20.60 14.42
CA MET A 1 1.37 19.30 13.88
C MET A 1 0.83 18.23 14.81
N ASP A 2 -0.36 17.72 14.51
CA ASP A 2 -0.98 16.64 15.26
C ASP A 2 -0.29 15.33 14.87
N ALA A 3 0.71 14.92 15.66
CA ALA A 3 1.43 13.66 15.50
C ALA A 3 0.54 12.41 15.76
N ARG A 4 -0.77 12.59 15.84
CA ARG A 4 -1.76 11.59 16.23
C ARG A 4 -2.32 10.80 15.05
N ASN A 5 -2.11 11.27 13.82
CA ASN A 5 -2.63 10.63 12.61
C ASN A 5 -1.57 9.97 11.73
N ILE A 6 -0.29 10.02 12.10
CA ILE A 6 0.70 9.15 11.45
C ILE A 6 0.34 7.73 11.86
N ARG A 7 -0.30 6.97 10.97
CA ARG A 7 -0.59 5.55 11.14
C ARG A 7 0.72 4.77 10.99
N ILE A 8 1.60 4.94 11.98
CA ILE A 8 2.87 4.22 12.08
C ILE A 8 2.54 2.73 12.24
N GLY A 9 2.62 1.97 11.14
CA GLY A 9 2.43 0.53 11.14
C GLY A 9 1.54 -0.02 10.02
N GLU A 10 0.72 0.80 9.35
CA GLU A 10 -0.04 0.35 8.18
C GLU A 10 0.87 0.35 6.95
N THR A 11 1.47 -0.80 6.67
CA THR A 11 2.46 -0.95 5.59
C THR A 11 1.82 -1.14 4.21
N GLY A 12 0.49 -1.23 4.09
CA GLY A 12 -0.19 -1.53 2.82
C GLY A 12 0.04 -2.97 2.32
N LEU A 13 0.69 -3.82 3.12
CA LEU A 13 0.95 -5.21 2.77
C LEU A 13 -0.35 -6.05 2.65
N ASP A 14 -1.35 -5.78 3.50
CA ASP A 14 -2.66 -6.45 3.40
C ASP A 14 -3.33 -6.19 2.05
N GLU A 15 -3.26 -4.95 1.55
CA GLU A 15 -3.80 -4.58 0.24
C GLU A 15 -3.02 -5.26 -0.89
N LEU A 16 -1.69 -5.38 -0.76
CA LEU A 16 -0.86 -6.11 -1.72
C LEU A 16 -1.21 -7.60 -1.74
N ILE A 17 -1.41 -8.22 -0.58
CA ILE A 17 -1.80 -9.62 -0.45
C ILE A 17 -3.20 -9.85 -1.03
N GLN A 18 -4.16 -8.96 -0.76
CA GLN A 18 -5.50 -9.03 -1.33
C GLN A 18 -5.46 -8.93 -2.85
N TRP A 19 -4.68 -7.99 -3.39
CA TRP A 19 -4.47 -7.87 -4.83
C TRP A 19 -3.88 -9.15 -5.42
N LEU A 20 -2.84 -9.72 -4.79
CA LEU A 20 -2.23 -10.97 -5.25
C LEU A 20 -3.21 -12.15 -5.23
N ARG A 21 -4.10 -12.22 -4.24
CA ARG A 21 -5.15 -13.25 -4.20
C ARG A 21 -6.17 -13.07 -5.33
N GLN A 22 -6.49 -11.83 -5.68
CA GLN A 22 -7.43 -11.52 -6.78
C GLN A 22 -6.86 -11.85 -8.15
N THR A 23 -5.54 -11.69 -8.36
CA THR A 23 -4.92 -12.08 -9.64
C THR A 23 -4.95 -13.58 -9.88
N GLY A 24 -4.97 -14.38 -8.80
CA GLY A 24 -5.04 -15.84 -8.87
C GLY A 24 -3.82 -16.50 -9.51
N GLN A 25 -2.75 -15.74 -9.75
CA GLN A 25 -1.55 -16.20 -10.44
C GLN A 25 -0.28 -15.59 -9.83
N PRO A 26 0.86 -16.32 -9.86
CA PRO A 26 2.14 -15.78 -9.44
C PRO A 26 2.48 -14.49 -10.18
N GLN A 27 3.06 -13.53 -9.44
CA GLN A 27 3.49 -12.25 -9.99
C GLN A 27 5.01 -12.17 -9.97
N THR A 28 5.58 -11.42 -10.91
CA THR A 28 7.01 -11.11 -10.88
C THR A 28 7.31 -10.14 -9.74
N LEU A 29 8.58 -10.09 -9.33
CA LEU A 29 9.02 -9.20 -8.27
C LEU A 29 8.82 -7.73 -8.67
N GLU A 30 9.04 -7.41 -9.94
CA GLU A 30 8.84 -6.09 -10.52
C GLU A 30 7.37 -5.66 -10.40
N ALA A 31 6.42 -6.53 -10.78
CA ALA A 31 4.99 -6.25 -10.70
C ALA A 31 4.52 -6.05 -9.24
N LEU A 32 5.03 -6.88 -8.32
CA LEU A 32 4.76 -6.74 -6.89
C LEU A 32 5.28 -5.41 -6.34
N THR A 33 6.50 -5.04 -6.73
CA THR A 33 7.15 -3.79 -6.28
C THR A 33 6.41 -2.57 -6.81
N GLU A 34 6.06 -2.56 -8.10
CA GLU A 34 5.30 -1.46 -8.70
C GLU A 34 3.93 -1.30 -8.01
N ARG A 35 3.22 -2.41 -7.79
CA ARG A 35 1.92 -2.37 -7.12
C ARG A 35 2.02 -1.86 -5.69
N TYR A 36 3.04 -2.30 -4.95
CA TYR A 36 3.28 -1.85 -3.58
C TYR A 36 3.60 -0.35 -3.52
N LEU A 37 4.41 0.16 -4.45
CA LEU A 37 4.69 1.60 -4.54
C LEU A 37 3.42 2.43 -4.82
N GLN A 38 2.49 1.92 -5.62
CA GLN A 38 1.21 2.58 -5.85
C GLN A 38 0.35 2.65 -4.57
N ILE A 39 0.28 1.55 -3.82
CA ILE A 39 -0.43 1.48 -2.53
C ILE A 39 0.15 2.51 -1.55
N LEU A 40 1.47 2.51 -1.37
CA LEU A 40 2.16 3.45 -0.49
C LEU A 40 1.90 4.91 -0.89
N ARG A 41 1.92 5.23 -2.19
CA ARG A 41 1.58 6.58 -2.68
C ARG A 41 0.14 6.98 -2.35
N GLY A 42 -0.80 6.03 -2.40
CA GLY A 42 -2.18 6.25 -2.00
C GLY A 42 -2.29 6.61 -0.52
N LEU A 43 -1.58 5.89 0.34
CA LEU A 43 -1.57 6.13 1.78
C LEU A 43 -1.02 7.51 2.13
N VAL A 44 0.07 7.96 1.50
CA VAL A 44 0.61 9.32 1.70
C VAL A 44 -0.40 10.40 1.29
N ARG A 45 -1.10 10.22 0.16
CA ARG A 45 -2.08 11.20 -0.31
C ARG A 45 -3.31 11.33 0.58
N VAL A 46 -3.73 10.24 1.22
CA VAL A 46 -4.84 10.27 2.20
C VAL A 46 -4.43 11.08 3.43
N GLU A 47 -3.15 11.01 3.82
CA GLU A 47 -2.59 11.78 4.94
C GLU A 47 -2.49 13.28 4.62
N GLU A 48 -2.15 13.67 3.39
CA GLU A 48 -2.04 15.09 2.99
C GLU A 48 -3.40 15.80 2.77
N GLY A 49 -4.50 15.05 2.66
CA GLY A 49 -5.84 15.57 2.38
C GLY A 49 -6.80 15.65 3.57
N SER A 50 -6.36 15.28 4.78
CA SER A 50 -7.18 15.21 6.01
C SER A 50 -6.84 16.28 7.05
#